data_AF-A0A9E3YRC7-F1
#
_entry.id   AF-A0A9E3YRC7-F1
#
_cell.length_a   1.000
_cell.length_b   1.000
_cell.length_c   1.000
_cell.angle_alpha   90.00
_cell.angle_beta   90.00
_cell.angle_gamma   90.00
#
_symmetry.space_group_name_H-M   'P 1'
#
loop_
_entity.id
_entity.type
_entity.pdbx_description
1 polymer ?
#
loop_
_entity_poly.entity_id
_entity_poly.type
_entity_poly.pdbx_seq_one_letter_code
_entity_poly.pdbx_strand_id
1 'polypeptide(L)'
;MNALALLAPIAVLGACLAATWLIRSRNMQYWLRGYLRSCGDRRRRTRQFPRHVYVCIADHHEPFGGTQDLALALHRTRRWCDGYREAAANHRDSDGRPPRHTYFYPAEEYAAEIVDQIAGLCRDGLGELEVHLHHDGDNAENLHRTLRNFTAILHDRHGALRRDATTGQVLYCFVHGNWALDNSRPDGRWCGVDNELSVLSDTGCRVDMTMPSAPSDTQTRKINSVYFAKGKPGCRKSHDFGRDVRVGDWARPGEILMIQGPLGLNWRDGRWGVLPRIETGEISFDARPSKERVRLWRTLAPAIDGAPEHVFVKLHMHGATDRSLTMLFDEGGLDRLWTLLEQEYRDRPGCRLHYVSAWEMAERIRRIATGDLLDS
;
A
#
# COMPACT_ATOMS: atom_id res chain seq x y z
N MET A 1 -56.73 1.49 -13.31
CA MET A 1 -55.28 1.20 -13.28
C MET A 1 -54.93 0.72 -11.89
N ASN A 2 -54.19 -0.38 -11.73
CA ASN A 2 -53.88 -0.93 -10.41
C ASN A 2 -52.82 -0.10 -9.70
N ALA A 3 -53.06 0.33 -8.45
CA ALA A 3 -52.08 1.09 -7.66
C ALA A 3 -50.74 0.36 -7.51
N LEU A 4 -50.76 -0.98 -7.41
CA LEU A 4 -49.58 -1.85 -7.40
C LEU A 4 -48.65 -1.63 -8.61
N ALA A 5 -49.20 -1.32 -9.79
CA ALA A 5 -48.41 -1.08 -11.01
C ALA A 5 -47.72 0.30 -11.00
N LEU A 6 -48.18 1.24 -10.16
CA LEU A 6 -47.53 2.54 -9.94
C LEU A 6 -46.52 2.48 -8.77
N LEU A 7 -46.77 1.63 -7.76
CA LEU A 7 -45.86 1.44 -6.63
C LEU A 7 -44.54 0.76 -7.03
N ALA A 8 -44.58 -0.22 -7.93
CA ALA A 8 -43.37 -0.93 -8.40
C ALA A 8 -42.29 -0.01 -9.01
N PRO A 9 -42.55 0.87 -10.00
CA PRO A 9 -41.54 1.76 -10.54
C PRO A 9 -41.04 2.81 -9.52
N ILE A 10 -41.89 3.25 -8.58
CA ILE A 10 -41.48 4.16 -7.49
C ILE A 10 -40.49 3.46 -6.55
N ALA A 11 -40.76 2.21 -6.17
CA ALA A 11 -39.85 1.42 -5.33
C ALA A 11 -38.51 1.15 -6.03
N VAL A 12 -38.53 0.82 -7.33
CA VAL A 12 -37.31 0.65 -8.14
C VAL A 12 -36.51 1.96 -8.22
N LEU A 13 -37.16 3.09 -8.50
CA LEU A 13 -36.50 4.40 -8.53
C LEU A 13 -35.86 4.75 -7.18
N GLY A 14 -36.58 4.53 -6.07
CA GLY A 14 -36.05 4.73 -4.71
C GLY A 14 -34.83 3.87 -4.42
N ALA A 15 -34.85 2.59 -4.81
CA ALA A 15 -33.70 1.69 -4.68
C ALA A 15 -32.51 2.13 -5.54
N CYS A 16 -32.74 2.57 -6.78
CA CYS A 16 -31.69 3.10 -7.66
C CYS A 16 -31.06 4.40 -7.12
N LEU A 17 -31.86 5.30 -6.55
CA LEU A 17 -31.38 6.52 -5.90
C LEU A 17 -30.56 6.21 -4.64
N ALA A 18 -31.05 5.32 -3.77
CA ALA A 18 -30.33 4.89 -2.58
C ALA A 18 -28.99 4.21 -2.90
N ALA A 19 -28.97 3.32 -3.90
CA ALA A 19 -27.74 2.68 -4.39
C ALA A 19 -26.76 3.69 -5.01
N THR A 20 -27.26 4.67 -5.78
CA THR A 20 -26.43 5.72 -6.36
C THR A 20 -25.83 6.63 -5.28
N TRP A 21 -26.63 7.03 -4.29
CA TRP A 21 -26.17 7.81 -3.15
C TRP A 21 -25.09 7.07 -2.36
N LEU A 22 -25.30 5.79 -2.05
CA LEU A 22 -24.33 4.93 -1.36
C LEU A 22 -23.00 4.80 -2.12
N ILE A 23 -23.07 4.62 -3.44
CA ILE A 23 -21.88 4.53 -4.30
C ILE A 23 -21.11 5.86 -4.25
N ARG A 24 -21.80 7.00 -4.35
CA ARG A 24 -21.18 8.33 -4.35
C ARG A 24 -20.63 8.73 -2.97
N SER A 25 -21.35 8.47 -1.89
CA SER A 25 -20.95 8.85 -0.52
C SER A 25 -19.74 8.06 0.01
N ARG A 26 -19.32 7.00 -0.69
CA ARG A 26 -18.10 6.21 -0.39
C ARG A 26 -17.11 6.17 -1.57
N ASN A 27 -17.25 7.07 -2.54
CA ASN A 27 -16.44 7.19 -3.77
C ASN A 27 -16.27 5.89 -4.59
N MET A 28 -17.23 4.97 -4.48
CA MET A 28 -17.18 3.69 -5.16
C MET A 28 -17.31 3.81 -6.68
N GLN A 29 -17.76 4.96 -7.21
CA GLN A 29 -17.87 5.21 -8.65
C GLN A 29 -16.53 5.08 -9.40
N TYR A 30 -15.39 5.36 -8.74
CA TYR A 30 -14.07 5.24 -9.38
C TYR A 30 -13.71 3.77 -9.60
N TRP A 31 -13.82 2.93 -8.56
CA TRP A 31 -13.21 1.61 -8.53
C TRP A 31 -14.18 0.43 -8.69
N LEU A 32 -15.49 0.58 -8.41
CA LEU A 32 -16.44 -0.54 -8.41
C LEU A 32 -16.54 -1.21 -9.79
N ARG A 33 -16.38 -0.46 -10.89
CA ARG A 33 -16.33 -1.03 -12.25
C ARG A 33 -15.10 -1.92 -12.47
N GLY A 34 -13.95 -1.57 -11.88
CA GLY A 34 -12.74 -2.40 -11.88
C GLY A 34 -12.92 -3.66 -11.03
N TYR A 35 -13.50 -3.52 -9.85
CA TYR A 35 -13.82 -4.63 -8.94
C TYR A 35 -14.78 -5.64 -9.58
N LEU A 36 -15.85 -5.18 -10.25
CA LEU A 36 -16.82 -6.05 -10.92
C LEU A 36 -16.24 -6.74 -12.16
N ARG A 37 -15.41 -6.06 -12.95
CA ARG A 37 -14.73 -6.66 -14.12
C ARG A 37 -13.81 -7.80 -13.71
N SER A 38 -12.98 -7.59 -12.69
CA SER A 38 -12.03 -8.59 -12.18
C SER A 38 -12.68 -9.75 -11.39
N CYS A 39 -14.02 -9.83 -11.31
CA CYS A 39 -14.72 -10.98 -10.72
C CYS A 39 -14.35 -12.31 -11.38
N GLY A 40 -14.15 -12.34 -12.71
CA GLY A 40 -13.76 -13.54 -13.45
C GLY A 40 -12.36 -14.01 -13.07
N ASP A 41 -11.38 -13.10 -13.10
CA ASP A 41 -9.99 -13.40 -12.75
C ASP A 41 -9.82 -13.76 -11.27
N ARG A 42 -10.52 -13.07 -10.36
CA ARG A 42 -10.55 -13.47 -8.93
C ARG A 42 -11.09 -14.90 -8.78
N ARG A 43 -12.19 -15.25 -9.46
CA ARG A 43 -12.73 -16.62 -9.42
C ARG A 43 -11.73 -17.64 -9.99
N ARG A 44 -11.01 -17.32 -11.08
CA ARG A 44 -9.93 -18.17 -11.62
C ARG A 44 -8.80 -18.34 -10.59
N ARG A 45 -8.24 -17.24 -10.08
CA ARG A 45 -7.18 -17.25 -9.06
C ARG A 45 -7.60 -18.02 -7.80
N THR A 46 -8.84 -17.90 -7.31
CA THR A 46 -9.28 -18.63 -6.11
C THR A 46 -9.36 -20.16 -6.25
N ARG A 47 -9.35 -20.71 -7.47
CA ARG A 47 -9.41 -22.18 -7.70
C ARG A 47 -8.06 -22.88 -7.49
N GLN A 48 -6.96 -22.16 -7.59
CA GLN A 48 -5.61 -22.67 -7.34
C GLN A 48 -5.05 -21.94 -6.12
N PHE A 49 -4.37 -22.65 -5.22
CA PHE A 49 -3.67 -21.96 -4.13
C PHE A 49 -2.35 -21.40 -4.67
N PRO A 50 -1.97 -20.14 -4.38
CA PRO A 50 -0.68 -19.61 -4.81
C PRO A 50 0.47 -20.41 -4.19
N ARG A 51 1.57 -20.58 -4.93
CA ARG A 51 2.81 -21.19 -4.42
C ARG A 51 3.58 -20.19 -3.56
N HIS A 52 3.46 -18.89 -3.83
CA HIS A 52 4.19 -17.83 -3.13
C HIS A 52 3.27 -16.67 -2.77
N VAL A 53 3.30 -16.26 -1.50
CA VAL A 53 2.57 -15.09 -0.97
C VAL A 53 3.59 -14.12 -0.38
N TYR A 54 3.79 -12.99 -1.04
CA TYR A 54 4.66 -11.91 -0.57
C TYR A 54 3.82 -10.90 0.22
N VAL A 55 4.18 -10.66 1.49
CA VAL A 55 3.48 -9.71 2.36
C VAL A 55 4.41 -8.55 2.70
N CYS A 56 3.94 -7.33 2.43
CA CYS A 56 4.60 -6.07 2.78
C CYS A 56 3.63 -5.21 3.61
N ILE A 57 4.13 -4.57 4.66
CA ILE A 57 3.44 -3.43 5.30
C ILE A 57 4.12 -2.15 4.83
N ALA A 58 3.33 -1.25 4.24
CA ALA A 58 3.70 0.12 3.95
C ALA A 58 3.06 1.04 5.01
N ASP A 59 3.82 1.39 6.04
CA ASP A 59 3.36 2.19 7.17
C ASP A 59 3.66 3.67 6.94
N HIS A 60 2.61 4.49 6.98
CA HIS A 60 2.68 5.94 7.06
C HIS A 60 3.24 6.30 8.45
N HIS A 61 4.56 6.36 8.55
CA HIS A 61 5.24 6.37 9.85
C HIS A 61 5.34 7.80 10.41
N GLU A 62 4.21 8.27 10.95
CA GLU A 62 3.96 9.65 11.41
C GLU A 62 3.96 9.76 12.95
N PRO A 63 5.11 9.64 13.65
CA PRO A 63 5.14 9.64 15.12
C PRO A 63 4.71 10.98 15.74
N PHE A 64 4.79 12.09 15.01
CA PHE A 64 4.21 13.36 15.44
C PHE A 64 2.67 13.32 15.42
N GLY A 65 2.07 12.61 14.46
CA GLY A 65 0.62 12.41 14.37
C GLY A 65 -0.17 13.73 14.29
N GLY A 66 0.30 14.70 13.50
CA GLY A 66 -0.31 16.03 13.38
C GLY A 66 0.01 16.99 14.53
N THR A 67 0.99 16.67 15.38
CA THR A 67 1.55 17.59 16.40
C THR A 67 2.92 18.11 15.98
N GLN A 68 3.56 18.93 16.81
CA GLN A 68 4.98 19.31 16.66
C GLN A 68 5.81 18.92 17.90
N ASP A 69 5.29 18.02 18.74
CA ASP A 69 5.96 17.59 19.98
C ASP A 69 6.97 16.47 19.70
N LEU A 70 8.24 16.86 19.61
CA LEU A 70 9.37 15.94 19.44
C LEU A 70 9.53 14.96 20.61
N ALA A 71 9.17 15.33 21.84
CA ALA A 71 9.29 14.44 23.00
C ALA A 71 8.22 13.33 22.95
N LEU A 72 6.99 13.67 22.56
CA LEU A 72 5.91 12.72 22.28
C LEU A 72 6.25 11.81 21.09
N ALA A 73 6.74 12.38 19.98
CA ALA A 73 7.14 11.64 18.80
C ALA A 73 8.29 10.65 19.11
N LEU A 74 9.30 11.07 19.87
CA LEU A 74 10.37 10.20 20.35
C LEU A 74 9.88 9.12 21.33
N HIS A 75 8.87 9.40 22.17
CA HIS A 75 8.25 8.40 23.03
C HIS A 75 7.52 7.32 22.21
N ARG A 76 6.71 7.73 21.23
CA ARG A 76 6.03 6.84 20.29
C ARG A 76 7.02 6.00 19.49
N THR A 77 8.11 6.61 19.00
CA THR A 77 9.18 5.92 18.25
C THR A 77 9.90 4.87 19.10
N ARG A 78 10.23 5.16 20.37
CA ARG A 78 10.80 4.15 21.29
C ARG A 78 9.84 2.97 21.49
N ARG A 79 8.60 3.27 21.91
CA ARG A 79 7.56 2.26 22.13
C ARG A 79 7.29 1.40 20.88
N TRP A 80 7.34 2.01 19.70
CA TRP A 80 7.29 1.31 18.43
C TRP A 80 8.48 0.35 18.24
N CYS A 81 9.71 0.84 18.39
CA CYS A 81 10.92 0.06 18.17
C CYS A 81 11.05 -1.13 19.14
N ASP A 82 10.64 -0.95 20.40
CA ASP A 82 10.67 -2.00 21.41
C ASP A 82 9.56 -3.03 21.16
N GLY A 83 8.32 -2.56 20.97
CA GLY A 83 7.18 -3.42 20.68
C GLY A 83 7.30 -4.19 19.37
N TYR A 84 7.91 -3.63 18.32
CA TYR A 84 8.10 -4.33 17.05
C TYR A 84 9.16 -5.44 17.15
N ARG A 85 10.22 -5.24 17.96
CA ARG A 85 11.19 -6.31 18.23
C ARG A 85 10.52 -7.49 18.94
N GLU A 86 9.71 -7.23 19.96
CA GLU A 86 8.96 -8.27 20.67
C GLU A 86 7.94 -8.96 19.74
N ALA A 87 7.09 -8.20 19.06
CA ALA A 87 6.05 -8.73 18.17
C ALA A 87 6.57 -9.41 16.89
N ALA A 88 7.86 -9.29 16.56
CA ALA A 88 8.52 -10.03 15.48
C ALA A 88 9.38 -11.21 15.98
N ALA A 89 9.75 -11.24 17.26
CA ALA A 89 10.76 -12.16 17.81
C ALA A 89 10.47 -13.64 17.52
N ASN A 90 9.21 -14.05 17.63
CA ASN A 90 8.76 -15.44 17.50
C ASN A 90 8.26 -15.82 16.08
N HIS A 91 8.08 -14.85 15.19
CA HIS A 91 7.45 -15.04 13.88
C HIS A 91 8.46 -15.23 12.76
N ARG A 92 8.19 -16.13 11.82
CA ARG A 92 9.11 -16.49 10.72
C ARG A 92 8.35 -16.88 9.47
N ASP A 93 8.80 -16.44 8.32
CA ASP A 93 8.27 -16.84 7.01
C ASP A 93 8.80 -18.21 6.53
N SER A 94 8.48 -18.60 5.29
CA SER A 94 8.94 -19.86 4.69
C SER A 94 10.40 -19.84 4.21
N ASP A 95 11.13 -18.74 4.40
CA ASP A 95 12.59 -18.64 4.20
C ASP A 95 13.33 -18.49 5.55
N GLY A 96 12.62 -18.53 6.69
CA GLY A 96 13.20 -18.38 8.03
C GLY A 96 13.50 -16.94 8.43
N ARG A 97 12.91 -15.95 7.75
CA ARG A 97 13.10 -14.51 8.03
C ARG A 97 11.99 -13.99 8.96
N PRO A 98 12.29 -13.05 9.89
CA PRO A 98 11.25 -12.41 10.70
C PRO A 98 10.34 -11.53 9.84
N PRO A 99 9.19 -11.07 10.38
CA PRO A 99 8.41 -9.98 9.79
C PRO A 99 9.28 -8.79 9.39
N ARG A 100 8.95 -8.21 8.22
CA ARG A 100 9.63 -7.08 7.60
C ARG A 100 8.65 -5.93 7.45
N HIS A 101 9.02 -4.77 7.94
CA HIS A 101 8.21 -3.54 7.84
C HIS A 101 8.81 -2.55 6.82
N THR A 102 7.99 -1.67 6.27
CA THR A 102 8.49 -0.52 5.50
C THR A 102 8.03 0.77 6.15
N TYR A 103 8.98 1.57 6.62
CA TYR A 103 8.76 2.85 7.27
C TYR A 103 8.80 3.96 6.23
N PHE A 104 7.63 4.35 5.74
CA PHE A 104 7.49 5.51 4.86
C PHE A 104 7.46 6.76 5.74
N TYR A 105 8.62 7.41 5.91
CA TYR A 105 8.83 8.47 6.90
C TYR A 105 8.74 9.88 6.26
N PRO A 106 7.87 10.79 6.78
CA PRO A 106 7.58 12.08 6.17
C PRO A 106 8.81 13.00 6.09
N ALA A 107 9.08 13.54 4.90
CA ALA A 107 10.17 14.47 4.65
C ALA A 107 10.01 15.80 5.39
N GLU A 108 8.76 16.25 5.55
CA GLU A 108 8.37 17.51 6.18
C GLU A 108 8.40 17.48 7.71
N GLU A 109 8.32 16.30 8.34
CA GLU A 109 8.45 16.12 9.79
C GLU A 109 9.87 15.67 10.22
N TYR A 110 10.89 15.80 9.35
CA TYR A 110 12.19 15.17 9.57
C TYR A 110 12.87 15.59 10.89
N ALA A 111 12.91 14.64 11.84
CA ALA A 111 13.71 14.71 13.05
C ALA A 111 14.74 13.57 13.05
N ALA A 112 16.02 13.92 13.19
CA ALA A 112 17.10 12.95 13.00
C ALA A 112 17.06 11.83 14.04
N GLU A 113 16.84 12.17 15.30
CA GLU A 113 16.77 11.26 16.45
C GLU A 113 15.63 10.24 16.33
N ILE A 114 14.62 10.51 15.51
CA ILE A 114 13.55 9.56 15.16
C ILE A 114 14.04 8.61 14.07
N VAL A 115 14.60 9.15 12.98
CA VAL A 115 15.12 8.35 11.86
C VAL A 115 16.29 7.46 12.29
N ASP A 116 17.18 7.95 13.16
CA ASP A 116 18.33 7.20 13.70
C ASP A 116 17.87 5.93 14.47
N GLN A 117 16.72 6.00 15.18
CA GLN A 117 16.12 4.85 15.88
C GLN A 117 15.48 3.85 14.92
N ILE A 118 14.69 4.32 13.95
CA ILE A 118 14.05 3.46 12.94
C ILE A 118 15.11 2.82 12.03
N ALA A 119 16.17 3.55 11.68
CA ALA A 119 17.33 3.02 10.97
C ALA A 119 18.07 1.95 11.79
N GLY A 120 18.07 2.06 13.13
CA GLY A 120 18.50 0.99 14.03
C GLY A 120 17.67 -0.28 13.86
N LEU A 121 16.35 -0.16 13.90
CA LEU A 121 15.41 -1.27 13.68
C LEU A 121 15.55 -1.88 12.25
N CYS A 122 15.90 -1.07 11.26
CA CYS A 122 16.22 -1.56 9.91
C CYS A 122 17.54 -2.36 9.88
N ARG A 123 18.59 -1.88 10.59
CA ARG A 123 19.87 -2.59 10.75
C ARG A 123 19.74 -3.91 11.51
N ASP A 124 18.79 -4.01 12.43
CA ASP A 124 18.41 -5.27 13.10
C ASP A 124 17.72 -6.28 12.17
N GLY A 125 17.49 -5.92 10.89
CA GLY A 125 16.85 -6.76 9.88
C GLY A 125 15.33 -6.70 9.88
N LEU A 126 14.70 -5.88 10.72
CA LEU A 126 13.24 -5.86 10.95
C LEU A 126 12.46 -4.92 10.01
N GLY A 127 13.14 -4.11 9.21
CA GLY A 127 12.48 -3.33 8.17
C GLY A 127 13.43 -2.54 7.27
N GLU A 128 12.86 -1.60 6.52
CA GLU A 128 13.56 -0.61 5.69
C GLU A 128 12.87 0.76 5.78
N LEU A 129 13.64 1.84 5.63
CA LEU A 129 13.17 3.23 5.53
C LEU A 129 12.99 3.60 4.05
N GLU A 130 11.85 4.21 3.73
CA GLU A 130 11.47 4.68 2.39
C GLU A 130 10.78 6.06 2.49
N VAL A 131 10.50 6.72 1.35
CA VAL A 131 10.14 8.15 1.31
C VAL A 131 8.63 8.39 1.40
N HIS A 132 8.24 9.29 2.30
CA HIS A 132 6.88 9.81 2.43
C HIS A 132 6.89 11.35 2.34
N LEU A 133 5.77 11.93 1.90
CA LEU A 133 5.61 13.38 1.82
C LEU A 133 4.12 13.77 1.91
N HIS A 134 3.80 14.71 2.80
CA HIS A 134 2.62 15.55 2.66
C HIS A 134 2.99 16.89 1.99
N HIS A 135 2.25 17.26 0.94
CA HIS A 135 2.36 18.57 0.29
C HIS A 135 1.00 19.05 -0.20
N ASP A 136 0.83 20.36 -0.39
CA ASP A 136 -0.41 20.98 -0.86
C ASP A 136 -0.11 22.34 -1.50
N GLY A 137 -0.71 22.64 -2.65
CA GLY A 137 -0.42 23.84 -3.43
C GLY A 137 1.02 23.91 -3.97
N ASP A 138 1.70 22.76 -4.09
CA ASP A 138 3.11 22.70 -4.47
C ASP A 138 3.32 22.73 -6.00
N ASN A 139 4.58 22.85 -6.42
CA ASN A 139 5.03 22.87 -7.81
C ASN A 139 6.20 21.91 -8.04
N ALA A 140 6.42 21.55 -9.32
CA ALA A 140 7.41 20.54 -9.71
C ALA A 140 8.86 20.84 -9.27
N GLU A 141 9.27 22.11 -9.25
CA GLU A 141 10.64 22.50 -8.85
C GLU A 141 10.85 22.34 -7.35
N ASN A 142 9.91 22.82 -6.53
CA ASN A 142 10.00 22.66 -5.08
C ASN A 142 9.90 21.19 -4.66
N LEU A 143 9.00 20.42 -5.28
CA LEU A 143 8.90 18.97 -5.07
C LEU A 143 10.22 18.26 -5.43
N HIS A 144 10.77 18.55 -6.61
CA HIS A 144 12.05 17.98 -7.07
C HIS A 144 13.17 18.23 -6.05
N ARG A 145 13.33 19.49 -5.63
CA ARG A 145 14.28 19.91 -4.61
C ARG A 145 14.08 19.20 -3.27
N THR A 146 12.83 19.10 -2.81
CA THR A 146 12.46 18.46 -1.53
C THR A 146 12.83 16.98 -1.52
N LEU A 147 12.44 16.24 -2.57
CA LEU A 147 12.73 14.81 -2.70
C LEU A 147 14.23 14.54 -2.83
N ARG A 148 14.98 15.34 -3.61
CA ARG A 148 16.43 15.19 -3.76
C ARG A 148 17.17 15.47 -2.45
N ASN A 149 16.79 16.51 -1.71
CA ASN A 149 17.39 16.81 -0.40
C ASN A 149 17.11 15.70 0.62
N PHE A 150 15.85 15.26 0.74
CA PHE A 150 15.47 14.25 1.74
C PHE A 150 16.05 12.87 1.42
N THR A 151 16.08 12.45 0.16
CA THR A 151 16.73 11.17 -0.24
C THR A 151 18.24 11.18 0.00
N ALA A 152 18.92 12.33 -0.19
CA ALA A 152 20.32 12.47 0.19
C ALA A 152 20.50 12.38 1.73
N ILE A 153 19.64 13.02 2.52
CA ILE A 153 19.67 12.93 4.00
C ILE A 153 19.47 11.49 4.49
N LEU A 154 18.43 10.81 4.02
CA LEU A 154 18.18 9.40 4.39
C LEU A 154 19.36 8.49 4.02
N HIS A 155 19.97 8.70 2.86
CA HIS A 155 21.07 7.86 2.40
C HIS A 155 22.40 8.19 3.08
N ASP A 156 22.89 9.42 2.93
CA ASP A 156 24.25 9.81 3.31
C ASP A 156 24.43 10.01 4.83
N ARG A 157 23.36 10.27 5.60
CA ARG A 157 23.40 10.33 7.07
C ARG A 157 22.96 9.03 7.76
N HIS A 158 21.83 8.46 7.35
CA HIS A 158 21.19 7.35 8.09
C HIS A 158 21.55 5.96 7.55
N GLY A 159 22.23 5.89 6.39
CA GLY A 159 22.54 4.63 5.72
C GLY A 159 21.31 3.91 5.13
N ALA A 160 20.19 4.63 4.97
CA ALA A 160 18.96 4.11 4.39
C ALA A 160 18.97 4.24 2.85
N LEU A 161 17.89 3.80 2.21
CA LEU A 161 17.76 3.73 0.75
C LEU A 161 18.93 2.95 0.11
N ARG A 162 19.13 3.11 -1.20
CA ARG A 162 20.26 2.51 -1.95
C ARG A 162 20.57 3.35 -3.18
N ARG A 163 21.77 3.19 -3.72
CA ARG A 163 22.17 3.80 -5.01
C ARG A 163 21.97 2.83 -6.16
N ASP A 164 21.58 3.37 -7.30
CA ASP A 164 21.64 2.70 -8.60
C ASP A 164 23.10 2.37 -8.95
N ALA A 165 23.37 1.10 -9.28
CA ALA A 165 24.74 0.63 -9.51
C ALA A 165 25.40 1.17 -10.80
N THR A 166 24.63 1.75 -11.72
CA THR A 166 25.13 2.28 -13.01
C THR A 166 25.25 3.80 -13.01
N THR A 167 24.29 4.48 -12.38
CA THR A 167 24.14 5.95 -12.40
C THR A 167 24.47 6.63 -11.06
N GLY A 168 24.64 5.86 -9.98
CA GLY A 168 24.90 6.39 -8.63
C GLY A 168 23.73 7.14 -7.98
N GLN A 169 22.58 7.25 -8.67
CA GLN A 169 21.37 7.92 -8.20
C GLN A 169 20.78 7.19 -6.99
N VAL A 170 20.46 7.89 -5.90
CA VAL A 170 19.68 7.32 -4.78
C VAL A 170 18.27 6.96 -5.28
N LEU A 171 17.84 5.72 -5.01
CA LEU A 171 16.57 5.14 -5.43
C LEU A 171 15.67 4.78 -4.24
N TYR A 172 14.36 4.94 -4.39
CA TYR A 172 13.38 4.76 -3.30
C TYR A 172 12.00 4.26 -3.77
N CYS A 173 11.22 3.74 -2.82
CA CYS A 173 9.76 3.64 -2.87
C CYS A 173 9.13 4.94 -2.31
N PHE A 174 8.00 5.33 -2.86
CA PHE A 174 7.22 6.49 -2.42
C PHE A 174 5.83 6.10 -1.87
N VAL A 175 5.37 6.87 -0.89
CA VAL A 175 3.95 6.99 -0.51
C VAL A 175 3.61 8.48 -0.43
N HIS A 176 2.52 8.89 -1.06
CA HIS A 176 1.96 10.23 -0.91
C HIS A 176 1.04 10.26 0.31
N GLY A 177 1.34 11.10 1.32
CA GLY A 177 0.64 11.09 2.61
C GLY A 177 -0.84 11.43 2.51
N ASN A 178 -1.18 12.52 1.84
CA ASN A 178 -2.57 12.89 1.54
C ASN A 178 -3.30 11.96 0.54
N TRP A 179 -2.65 10.86 0.11
CA TRP A 179 -3.07 9.95 -0.95
C TRP A 179 -3.39 10.59 -2.32
N ALA A 180 -2.98 11.84 -2.54
CA ALA A 180 -3.38 12.67 -3.69
C ALA A 180 -2.39 12.63 -4.86
N LEU A 181 -1.60 11.56 -4.95
CA LEU A 181 -0.55 11.30 -5.94
C LEU A 181 -0.91 11.79 -7.36
N ASP A 182 0.03 12.46 -8.01
CA ASP A 182 -0.11 13.07 -9.33
C ASP A 182 -1.29 14.03 -9.39
N ASN A 183 -1.47 14.84 -8.35
CA ASN A 183 -2.59 15.78 -8.16
C ASN A 183 -3.98 15.16 -8.41
N SER A 184 -4.19 13.94 -7.92
CA SER A 184 -5.35 13.09 -8.26
C SER A 184 -6.67 13.45 -7.58
N ARG A 185 -6.67 14.45 -6.71
CA ARG A 185 -7.87 15.00 -6.05
C ARG A 185 -8.60 15.96 -7.01
N PRO A 186 -9.94 15.90 -7.16
CA PRO A 186 -10.66 16.68 -8.17
C PRO A 186 -10.52 18.21 -8.04
N ASP A 187 -10.35 18.73 -6.82
CA ASP A 187 -10.18 20.17 -6.53
C ASP A 187 -8.73 20.66 -6.62
N GLY A 188 -7.76 19.77 -6.90
CA GLY A 188 -6.34 20.10 -6.94
C GLY A 188 -5.70 20.39 -5.59
N ARG A 189 -6.38 20.09 -4.47
CA ARG A 189 -5.79 20.17 -3.12
C ARG A 189 -4.95 18.94 -2.79
N TRP A 190 -4.10 19.14 -1.81
CA TRP A 190 -3.27 18.14 -1.15
C TRP A 190 -2.18 17.50 -2.03
N CYS A 191 -1.81 18.19 -3.12
CA CYS A 191 -0.63 17.95 -3.94
C CYS A 191 -0.30 19.26 -4.68
N GLY A 192 -0.99 19.54 -5.80
CA GLY A 192 -0.78 20.70 -6.67
C GLY A 192 0.06 20.42 -7.93
N VAL A 193 0.84 19.33 -7.93
CA VAL A 193 1.79 19.02 -9.01
C VAL A 193 1.14 18.13 -10.08
N ASP A 194 0.60 18.75 -11.15
CA ASP A 194 -0.02 18.10 -12.32
C ASP A 194 0.95 17.23 -13.18
N ASN A 195 2.15 16.92 -12.69
CA ASN A 195 3.13 16.01 -13.31
C ASN A 195 4.02 15.27 -12.28
N GLU A 196 3.52 15.04 -11.06
CA GLU A 196 4.27 14.46 -9.93
C GLU A 196 5.00 13.15 -10.29
N LEU A 197 4.39 12.23 -11.06
CA LEU A 197 5.05 10.96 -11.42
C LEU A 197 6.31 11.16 -12.27
N SER A 198 6.39 12.24 -13.07
CA SER A 198 7.62 12.56 -13.80
C SER A 198 8.69 13.01 -12.81
N VAL A 199 8.35 13.97 -11.93
CA VAL A 199 9.26 14.49 -10.90
C VAL A 199 9.80 13.35 -10.03
N LEU A 200 8.91 12.50 -9.51
CA LEU A 200 9.26 11.32 -8.73
C LEU A 200 10.25 10.40 -9.47
N SER A 201 10.01 10.10 -10.75
CA SER A 201 10.89 9.21 -11.52
C SER A 201 12.27 9.84 -11.74
N ASP A 202 12.29 11.12 -12.09
CA ASP A 202 13.50 11.92 -12.30
C ASP A 202 14.31 12.08 -11.00
N THR A 203 13.65 12.19 -9.84
CA THR A 203 14.29 12.22 -8.51
C THR A 203 14.70 10.85 -7.97
N GLY A 204 14.43 9.74 -8.68
CA GLY A 204 14.92 8.40 -8.31
C GLY A 204 13.86 7.44 -7.74
N CYS A 205 12.60 7.84 -7.65
CA CYS A 205 11.52 6.91 -7.31
C CYS A 205 11.42 5.80 -8.37
N ARG A 206 11.25 4.56 -7.94
CA ARG A 206 10.95 3.42 -8.83
C ARG A 206 9.68 2.67 -8.47
N VAL A 207 9.11 2.91 -7.29
CA VAL A 207 7.95 2.18 -6.77
C VAL A 207 6.99 3.17 -6.09
N ASP A 208 5.70 3.11 -6.40
CA ASP A 208 4.65 3.74 -5.60
C ASP A 208 3.86 2.69 -4.82
N MET A 209 3.62 3.00 -3.54
CA MET A 209 2.80 2.21 -2.62
C MET A 209 1.55 2.97 -2.13
N THR A 210 1.22 4.14 -2.69
CA THR A 210 0.14 5.02 -2.18
C THR A 210 -1.24 4.34 -2.19
N MET A 211 -1.54 3.51 -3.20
CA MET A 211 -2.89 2.94 -3.38
C MET A 211 -3.13 1.63 -2.58
N PRO A 212 -4.38 1.32 -2.18
CA PRO A 212 -5.61 2.10 -2.38
C PRO A 212 -5.78 3.24 -1.38
N SER A 213 -6.61 4.22 -1.74
CA SER A 213 -7.02 5.34 -0.89
C SER A 213 -8.54 5.41 -0.63
N ALA A 214 -9.32 4.47 -1.17
CA ALA A 214 -10.78 4.40 -0.95
C ALA A 214 -11.11 4.39 0.56
N PRO A 215 -12.06 5.23 1.05
CA PRO A 215 -13.10 5.94 0.31
C PRO A 215 -12.75 7.38 -0.13
N SER A 216 -11.47 7.77 -0.18
CA SER A 216 -11.05 9.04 -0.77
C SER A 216 -11.46 9.15 -2.26
N ASP A 217 -11.63 10.39 -2.74
CA ASP A 217 -11.85 10.70 -4.15
C ASP A 217 -10.56 10.72 -4.99
N THR A 218 -9.40 10.68 -4.34
CA THR A 218 -8.10 10.43 -5.00
C THR A 218 -8.01 9.03 -5.59
N GLN A 219 -8.83 8.07 -5.13
CA GLN A 219 -8.80 6.67 -5.56
C GLN A 219 -8.87 6.51 -7.09
N THR A 220 -8.04 5.59 -7.60
CA THR A 220 -7.95 5.20 -9.01
C THR A 220 -8.99 4.17 -9.44
N ARG A 221 -9.27 4.14 -10.74
CA ARG A 221 -10.10 3.13 -11.44
C ARG A 221 -9.43 1.78 -11.52
N LYS A 222 -8.11 1.77 -11.74
CA LYS A 222 -7.27 0.57 -11.71
C LYS A 222 -7.00 0.22 -10.25
N ILE A 223 -7.32 -1.01 -9.86
CA ILE A 223 -7.20 -1.52 -8.50
C ILE A 223 -6.59 -2.93 -8.54
N ASN A 224 -6.11 -3.43 -7.40
CA ASN A 224 -5.66 -4.83 -7.26
C ASN A 224 -4.64 -5.24 -8.34
N SER A 225 -3.76 -4.32 -8.71
CA SER A 225 -2.86 -4.41 -9.87
C SER A 225 -1.40 -4.14 -9.47
N VAL A 226 -0.47 -4.74 -10.23
CA VAL A 226 0.95 -4.39 -10.24
C VAL A 226 1.29 -3.97 -11.68
N TYR A 227 1.65 -2.71 -11.89
CA TYR A 227 1.70 -2.11 -13.22
C TYR A 227 2.65 -0.92 -13.29
N PHE A 228 3.15 -0.62 -14.49
CA PHE A 228 3.91 0.59 -14.75
C PHE A 228 2.99 1.76 -15.10
N ALA A 229 3.17 2.89 -14.41
CA ALA A 229 2.60 4.18 -14.77
C ALA A 229 3.72 5.18 -15.08
N LYS A 230 3.44 6.19 -15.91
CA LYS A 230 4.38 7.25 -16.27
C LYS A 230 3.67 8.60 -16.24
N GLY A 231 4.33 9.59 -15.65
CA GLY A 231 3.86 10.97 -15.67
C GLY A 231 3.75 11.53 -17.08
N LYS A 232 2.71 12.33 -17.30
CA LYS A 232 2.46 13.04 -18.54
C LYS A 232 2.55 14.55 -18.26
N PRO A 233 3.26 15.35 -19.08
CA PRO A 233 3.36 16.79 -18.84
C PRO A 233 1.98 17.46 -18.76
N GLY A 234 1.72 18.19 -17.67
CA GLY A 234 0.46 18.92 -17.44
C GLY A 234 -0.78 18.03 -17.37
N CYS A 235 -0.66 16.80 -16.85
CA CYS A 235 -1.71 15.78 -16.86
C CYS A 235 -1.74 14.98 -15.55
N ARG A 236 -2.55 15.47 -14.59
CA ARG A 236 -2.83 14.79 -13.32
C ARG A 236 -3.42 13.40 -13.45
N LYS A 237 -3.29 12.63 -12.37
CA LYS A 237 -3.80 11.26 -12.17
C LYS A 237 -3.38 10.31 -13.30
N SER A 238 -2.16 10.47 -13.81
CA SER A 238 -1.57 9.62 -14.85
C SER A 238 -1.51 8.13 -14.45
N HIS A 239 -1.50 7.84 -13.14
CA HIS A 239 -1.58 6.48 -12.58
C HIS A 239 -3.00 5.87 -12.53
N ASP A 240 -4.06 6.56 -12.98
CA ASP A 240 -5.42 5.97 -13.12
C ASP A 240 -5.45 4.78 -14.10
N PHE A 241 -4.43 4.73 -14.97
CA PHE A 241 -4.16 3.70 -15.95
C PHE A 241 -2.66 3.36 -15.95
N GLY A 242 -2.30 2.26 -16.61
CA GLY A 242 -0.91 1.90 -16.87
C GLY A 242 -0.77 0.50 -17.45
N ARG A 243 0.46 0.06 -17.65
CA ARG A 243 0.82 -1.21 -18.31
C ARG A 243 1.04 -2.30 -17.26
N ASP A 244 0.16 -3.29 -17.21
CA ASP A 244 0.28 -4.44 -16.30
C ASP A 244 1.59 -5.21 -16.50
N VAL A 245 2.26 -5.50 -15.37
CA VAL A 245 3.51 -6.29 -15.33
C VAL A 245 3.22 -7.74 -15.71
N ARG A 246 4.11 -8.30 -16.53
CA ARG A 246 4.05 -9.65 -17.07
C ARG A 246 5.45 -10.25 -17.18
N VAL A 247 5.53 -11.56 -17.24
CA VAL A 247 6.76 -12.26 -17.62
C VAL A 247 7.19 -11.81 -19.03
N GLY A 248 8.44 -11.39 -19.17
CA GLY A 248 9.05 -10.93 -20.43
C GLY A 248 8.94 -9.44 -20.76
N ASP A 249 8.36 -8.58 -19.90
CA ASP A 249 8.25 -7.13 -20.16
C ASP A 249 8.40 -6.31 -18.87
N TRP A 250 9.43 -5.46 -18.80
CA TRP A 250 9.82 -4.68 -17.63
C TRP A 250 9.62 -3.16 -17.82
N ALA A 251 10.19 -2.33 -16.93
CA ALA A 251 10.09 -0.88 -16.90
C ALA A 251 10.75 -0.20 -18.11
N ARG A 252 10.22 0.96 -18.50
CA ARG A 252 10.73 1.87 -19.54
C ARG A 252 11.17 3.19 -18.88
N PRO A 253 12.05 4.00 -19.51
CA PRO A 253 12.51 5.26 -18.93
C PRO A 253 11.35 6.19 -18.54
N GLY A 254 11.32 6.64 -17.28
CA GLY A 254 10.28 7.48 -16.71
C GLY A 254 9.00 6.75 -16.26
N GLU A 255 8.97 5.42 -16.24
CA GLU A 255 7.91 4.66 -15.57
C GLU A 255 8.24 4.37 -14.11
N ILE A 256 7.22 4.34 -13.26
CA ILE A 256 7.23 3.93 -11.84
C ILE A 256 6.37 2.67 -11.70
N LEU A 257 6.83 1.72 -10.89
CA LEU A 257 6.10 0.50 -10.55
C LEU A 257 5.03 0.80 -9.49
N MET A 258 3.77 0.83 -9.90
CA MET A 258 2.61 0.96 -9.01
C MET A 258 2.29 -0.41 -8.40
N ILE A 259 2.36 -0.53 -7.07
CA ILE A 259 1.98 -1.75 -6.33
C ILE A 259 0.79 -1.43 -5.43
N GLN A 260 -0.39 -1.97 -5.77
CA GLN A 260 -1.63 -1.64 -5.06
C GLN A 260 -1.98 -2.68 -4.00
N GLY A 261 -2.38 -2.20 -2.83
CA GLY A 261 -2.98 -3.05 -1.78
C GLY A 261 -4.38 -3.57 -2.14
N PRO A 262 -4.91 -4.52 -1.34
CA PRO A 262 -6.25 -5.08 -1.50
C PRO A 262 -7.36 -4.00 -1.47
N LEU A 263 -8.14 -3.86 -2.54
CA LEU A 263 -9.36 -3.05 -2.56
C LEU A 263 -10.58 -3.87 -2.99
N GLY A 264 -11.56 -4.00 -2.10
CA GLY A 264 -12.77 -4.77 -2.36
C GLY A 264 -13.90 -4.57 -1.35
N LEU A 265 -14.84 -5.51 -1.37
CA LEU A 265 -16.02 -5.51 -0.50
C LEU A 265 -15.95 -6.70 0.47
N ASN A 266 -15.84 -6.40 1.76
CA ASN A 266 -15.93 -7.40 2.82
C ASN A 266 -17.40 -7.61 3.22
N TRP A 267 -17.99 -8.70 2.73
CA TRP A 267 -19.37 -9.10 3.01
C TRP A 267 -19.53 -9.85 4.35
N ARG A 268 -18.42 -10.22 5.00
CA ARG A 268 -18.44 -10.87 6.33
C ARG A 268 -18.40 -9.85 7.47
N ASP A 269 -17.74 -8.72 7.25
CA ASP A 269 -17.79 -7.52 8.10
C ASP A 269 -18.83 -6.52 7.56
N GLY A 270 -20.08 -6.99 7.40
CA GLY A 270 -21.16 -6.23 6.79
C GLY A 270 -22.00 -5.46 7.81
N ARG A 271 -22.11 -4.13 7.68
CA ARG A 271 -23.04 -3.33 8.49
C ARG A 271 -24.46 -3.88 8.31
N TRP A 272 -25.05 -4.31 9.42
CA TRP A 272 -26.40 -4.89 9.51
C TRP A 272 -26.57 -6.14 8.62
N GLY A 273 -25.47 -6.87 8.32
CA GLY A 273 -25.47 -8.08 7.49
C GLY A 273 -25.70 -7.88 5.98
N VAL A 274 -26.08 -6.67 5.55
CA VAL A 274 -26.48 -6.38 4.15
C VAL A 274 -25.55 -5.40 3.43
N LEU A 275 -24.83 -4.54 4.16
CA LEU A 275 -23.99 -3.49 3.59
C LEU A 275 -22.50 -3.79 3.84
N PRO A 276 -21.72 -4.23 2.83
CA PRO A 276 -20.31 -4.61 3.05
C PRO A 276 -19.43 -3.41 3.47
N ARG A 277 -18.45 -3.69 4.35
CA ARG A 277 -17.32 -2.79 4.58
C ARG A 277 -16.43 -2.75 3.32
N ILE A 278 -15.80 -1.61 3.07
CA ILE A 278 -14.75 -1.51 2.05
C ILE A 278 -13.48 -2.06 2.69
N GLU A 279 -12.89 -3.07 2.07
CA GLU A 279 -11.59 -3.62 2.48
C GLU A 279 -10.49 -2.89 1.70
N THR A 280 -9.47 -2.43 2.42
CA THR A 280 -8.36 -1.59 1.91
C THR A 280 -6.97 -2.19 2.20
N GLY A 281 -6.88 -3.26 3.01
CA GLY A 281 -5.61 -3.74 3.57
C GLY A 281 -5.07 -2.87 4.71
N GLU A 282 -5.87 -1.98 5.29
CA GLU A 282 -5.51 -1.17 6.47
C GLU A 282 -5.43 -2.02 7.74
N ILE A 283 -4.41 -1.81 8.56
CA ILE A 283 -4.29 -2.38 9.91
C ILE A 283 -4.39 -1.23 10.93
N SER A 284 -5.52 -1.11 11.61
CA SER A 284 -5.81 -0.02 12.56
C SER A 284 -6.69 -0.50 13.71
N PHE A 285 -6.95 0.38 14.69
CA PHE A 285 -7.68 0.02 15.91
C PHE A 285 -9.10 -0.51 15.63
N ASP A 286 -9.75 -0.07 14.54
CA ASP A 286 -11.04 -0.56 14.05
C ASP A 286 -10.94 -1.44 12.79
N ALA A 287 -9.82 -1.41 12.06
CA ALA A 287 -9.48 -2.37 11.01
C ALA A 287 -8.48 -3.43 11.53
N ARG A 288 -8.90 -4.22 12.51
CA ARG A 288 -8.05 -5.24 13.17
C ARG A 288 -7.78 -6.47 12.27
N PRO A 289 -6.71 -7.25 12.52
CA PRO A 289 -6.45 -8.52 11.83
C PRO A 289 -7.48 -9.62 12.12
N SER A 290 -7.95 -10.30 11.07
CA SER A 290 -8.78 -11.51 11.18
C SER A 290 -8.53 -12.50 10.04
N LYS A 291 -8.91 -13.76 10.26
CA LYS A 291 -8.76 -14.86 9.30
C LYS A 291 -9.54 -14.60 8.00
N GLU A 292 -10.69 -13.93 8.13
CA GLU A 292 -11.55 -13.49 7.03
C GLU A 292 -10.85 -12.44 6.17
N ARG A 293 -10.18 -11.46 6.80
CA ARG A 293 -9.44 -10.41 6.09
C ARG A 293 -8.21 -10.96 5.39
N VAL A 294 -7.41 -11.81 6.05
CA VAL A 294 -6.28 -12.53 5.42
C VAL A 294 -6.72 -13.28 4.16
N ARG A 295 -7.80 -14.08 4.25
CA ARG A 295 -8.36 -14.81 3.11
C ARG A 295 -8.88 -13.89 2.00
N LEU A 296 -9.45 -12.73 2.36
CA LEU A 296 -9.91 -11.71 1.42
C LEU A 296 -8.74 -11.01 0.73
N TRP A 297 -7.66 -10.66 1.44
CA TRP A 297 -6.47 -10.04 0.87
C TRP A 297 -5.84 -10.89 -0.23
N ARG A 298 -5.60 -12.19 0.00
CA ARG A 298 -5.16 -13.14 -1.06
C ARG A 298 -6.14 -13.18 -2.25
N THR A 299 -7.43 -13.06 -1.99
CA THR A 299 -8.48 -13.09 -3.03
C THR A 299 -8.52 -11.81 -3.86
N LEU A 300 -8.09 -10.68 -3.29
CA LEU A 300 -7.96 -9.38 -3.95
C LEU A 300 -6.57 -9.15 -4.53
N ALA A 301 -5.56 -9.90 -4.11
CA ALA A 301 -4.16 -9.66 -4.44
C ALA A 301 -3.86 -9.64 -5.95
N PRO A 302 -3.03 -8.70 -6.44
CA PRO A 302 -2.38 -8.84 -7.72
C PRO A 302 -1.48 -10.08 -7.78
N ALA A 303 -1.36 -10.61 -9.00
CA ALA A 303 -0.37 -11.59 -9.44
C ALA A 303 0.14 -11.11 -10.81
N ILE A 304 1.37 -11.44 -11.16
CA ILE A 304 2.00 -11.06 -12.43
C ILE A 304 1.39 -11.88 -13.57
N ASP A 305 1.17 -11.26 -14.73
CA ASP A 305 0.66 -12.01 -15.89
C ASP A 305 1.74 -12.96 -16.43
N GLY A 306 1.37 -14.22 -16.69
CA GLY A 306 2.31 -15.32 -16.91
C GLY A 306 2.91 -15.98 -15.66
N ALA A 307 2.71 -15.43 -14.45
CA ALA A 307 3.18 -16.03 -13.18
C ALA A 307 2.09 -15.98 -12.08
N PRO A 308 0.92 -16.64 -12.28
CA PRO A 308 -0.26 -16.53 -11.42
C PRO A 308 -0.10 -17.14 -10.01
N GLU A 309 0.89 -18.00 -9.80
CA GLU A 309 1.22 -18.64 -8.53
C GLU A 309 1.96 -17.75 -7.54
N HIS A 310 2.45 -16.57 -7.97
CA HIS A 310 3.02 -15.53 -7.13
C HIS A 310 2.00 -14.40 -6.88
N VAL A 311 1.57 -14.21 -5.63
CA VAL A 311 0.64 -13.13 -5.24
C VAL A 311 1.27 -12.13 -4.28
N PHE A 312 0.91 -10.86 -4.42
CA PHE A 312 1.51 -9.75 -3.68
C PHE A 312 0.47 -9.04 -2.81
N VAL A 313 0.70 -8.98 -1.51
CA VAL A 313 -0.20 -8.40 -0.51
C VAL A 313 0.49 -7.20 0.14
N LYS A 314 0.21 -5.99 -0.37
CA LYS A 314 0.55 -4.73 0.28
C LYS A 314 -0.53 -4.35 1.29
N LEU A 315 -0.21 -4.40 2.57
CA LEU A 315 -1.00 -3.83 3.66
C LEU A 315 -0.48 -2.42 3.98
N HIS A 316 -1.24 -1.65 4.77
CA HIS A 316 -0.81 -0.34 5.25
C HIS A 316 -1.37 -0.03 6.64
N MET A 317 -0.82 0.98 7.29
CA MET A 317 -1.27 1.50 8.59
C MET A 317 -0.75 2.94 8.79
N HIS A 318 -1.31 3.63 9.78
CA HIS A 318 -0.67 4.78 10.44
C HIS A 318 -0.22 4.30 11.82
N GLY A 319 0.92 3.60 11.87
CA GLY A 319 1.31 2.73 12.98
C GLY A 319 1.70 3.47 14.26
N ALA A 320 2.26 4.68 14.13
CA ALA A 320 2.90 5.41 15.23
C ALA A 320 1.96 6.23 16.13
N THR A 321 0.63 6.20 15.93
CA THR A 321 -0.34 6.89 16.81
C THR A 321 -0.65 6.08 18.06
N ASP A 322 -0.97 6.73 19.19
CA ASP A 322 -1.10 6.04 20.49
C ASP A 322 -2.17 4.92 20.49
N ARG A 323 -3.26 5.10 19.72
CA ARG A 323 -4.32 4.10 19.54
C ARG A 323 -3.89 2.94 18.64
N SER A 324 -3.06 3.22 17.63
CA SER A 324 -2.42 2.17 16.82
C SER A 324 -1.43 1.38 17.69
N LEU A 325 -0.52 2.06 18.40
CA LEU A 325 0.47 1.44 19.28
C LEU A 325 -0.18 0.49 20.31
N THR A 326 -1.25 0.91 20.97
CA THR A 326 -1.97 0.05 21.93
C THR A 326 -2.62 -1.17 21.25
N MET A 327 -3.25 -1.02 20.08
CA MET A 327 -3.82 -2.18 19.40
C MET A 327 -2.75 -3.13 18.83
N LEU A 328 -1.66 -2.58 18.28
CA LEU A 328 -0.58 -3.34 17.64
C LEU A 328 0.27 -4.13 18.65
N PHE A 329 0.54 -3.54 19.82
CA PHE A 329 1.44 -4.09 20.84
C PHE A 329 0.69 -4.54 22.11
N ASP A 330 0.12 -3.62 22.89
CA ASP A 330 -0.53 -3.95 24.18
C ASP A 330 -1.67 -4.99 24.04
N GLU A 331 -2.42 -4.94 22.93
CA GLU A 331 -3.50 -5.88 22.60
C GLU A 331 -3.06 -7.02 21.66
N GLY A 332 -1.75 -7.18 21.38
CA GLY A 332 -1.20 -8.27 20.57
C GLY A 332 -1.58 -8.23 19.08
N GLY A 333 -1.93 -7.07 18.54
CA GLY A 333 -2.43 -6.93 17.16
C GLY A 333 -1.45 -7.42 16.08
N LEU A 334 -0.15 -7.20 16.24
CA LEU A 334 0.86 -7.66 15.27
C LEU A 334 1.17 -9.15 15.39
N ASP A 335 1.38 -9.69 16.60
CA ASP A 335 1.48 -11.14 16.86
C ASP A 335 0.29 -11.89 16.21
N ARG A 336 -0.92 -11.38 16.42
CA ARG A 336 -2.14 -11.89 15.81
C ARG A 336 -2.11 -11.83 14.28
N LEU A 337 -1.59 -10.76 13.69
CA LEU A 337 -1.45 -10.62 12.23
C LEU A 337 -0.50 -11.69 11.68
N TRP A 338 0.71 -11.81 12.24
CA TRP A 338 1.73 -12.75 11.80
C TRP A 338 1.26 -14.20 11.99
N THR A 339 0.70 -14.54 13.16
CA THR A 339 0.05 -15.83 13.43
C THR A 339 -1.00 -16.20 12.38
N LEU A 340 -1.86 -15.25 11.98
CA LEU A 340 -2.92 -15.51 10.99
C LEU A 340 -2.40 -15.65 9.55
N LEU A 341 -1.32 -14.94 9.18
CA LEU A 341 -0.65 -15.07 7.90
C LEU A 341 0.10 -16.41 7.81
N GLU A 342 0.78 -16.79 8.88
CA GLU A 342 1.53 -18.05 8.98
C GLU A 342 0.59 -19.27 8.87
N GLN A 343 -0.49 -19.30 9.65
CA GLN A 343 -1.48 -20.39 9.62
C GLN A 343 -2.22 -20.54 8.28
N GLU A 344 -2.36 -19.47 7.49
CA GLU A 344 -3.05 -19.52 6.19
C GLU A 344 -2.08 -19.71 5.01
N TYR A 345 -0.78 -19.44 5.16
CA TYR A 345 0.21 -19.49 4.07
C TYR A 345 1.45 -20.34 4.36
N ARG A 346 2.19 -20.08 5.45
CA ARG A 346 3.44 -20.79 5.77
C ARG A 346 3.16 -22.25 6.13
N ASP A 347 2.15 -22.47 6.96
CA ASP A 347 1.82 -23.77 7.53
C ASP A 347 0.95 -24.62 6.58
N ARG A 348 0.68 -24.12 5.37
CA ARG A 348 -0.10 -24.79 4.33
C ARG A 348 0.83 -25.48 3.33
N PRO A 349 0.77 -26.83 3.18
CA PRO A 349 1.56 -27.55 2.18
C PRO A 349 1.39 -26.99 0.76
N GLY A 350 2.51 -26.82 0.06
CA GLY A 350 2.55 -26.28 -1.31
C GLY A 350 2.50 -24.75 -1.43
N CYS A 351 2.40 -24.02 -0.31
CA CYS A 351 2.49 -22.57 -0.26
C CYS A 351 3.75 -22.13 0.50
N ARG A 352 4.32 -20.98 0.12
CA ARG A 352 5.40 -20.29 0.84
C ARG A 352 4.96 -18.87 1.17
N LEU A 353 5.09 -18.50 2.44
CA LEU A 353 5.00 -17.12 2.91
C LEU A 353 6.36 -16.46 2.77
N HIS A 354 6.40 -15.20 2.36
CA HIS A 354 7.60 -14.37 2.33
C HIS A 354 7.29 -13.00 2.95
N TYR A 355 8.00 -12.64 4.01
CA TYR A 355 7.96 -11.29 4.57
C TYR A 355 8.98 -10.41 3.83
N VAL A 356 8.52 -9.28 3.31
CA VAL A 356 9.31 -8.39 2.44
C VAL A 356 9.01 -6.92 2.73
N SER A 357 10.04 -6.07 2.66
CA SER A 357 9.82 -4.63 2.52
C SER A 357 9.17 -4.28 1.17
N ALA A 358 8.77 -3.02 0.98
CA ALA A 358 8.33 -2.52 -0.31
C ALA A 358 9.40 -2.67 -1.40
N TRP A 359 10.68 -2.50 -1.03
CA TRP A 359 11.81 -2.68 -1.92
C TRP A 359 12.01 -4.14 -2.31
N GLU A 360 12.01 -5.05 -1.33
CA GLU A 360 12.14 -6.49 -1.56
C GLU A 360 10.96 -7.02 -2.36
N MET A 361 9.74 -6.50 -2.15
CA MET A 361 8.58 -6.82 -2.97
C MET A 361 8.78 -6.40 -4.43
N ALA A 362 9.26 -5.18 -4.68
CA ALA A 362 9.55 -4.70 -6.04
C ALA A 362 10.66 -5.51 -6.73
N GLU A 363 11.71 -5.90 -6.01
CA GLU A 363 12.77 -6.78 -6.54
C GLU A 363 12.28 -8.20 -6.84
N ARG A 364 11.38 -8.77 -6.04
CA ARG A 364 10.73 -10.05 -6.37
C ARG A 364 9.86 -9.91 -7.63
N ILE A 365 9.08 -8.83 -7.73
CA ILE A 365 8.28 -8.52 -8.93
C ILE A 365 9.17 -8.39 -10.17
N ARG A 366 10.31 -7.68 -10.07
CA ARG A 366 11.30 -7.58 -11.15
C ARG A 366 11.78 -8.94 -11.61
N ARG A 367 12.32 -9.75 -10.68
CA ARG A 367 12.92 -11.05 -11.00
C ARG A 367 11.93 -12.03 -11.65
N ILE A 368 10.67 -12.04 -11.20
CA ILE A 368 9.62 -12.85 -11.84
C ILE A 368 9.30 -12.32 -13.25
N ALA A 369 9.24 -10.99 -13.43
CA ALA A 369 8.97 -10.37 -14.73
C ALA A 369 10.14 -10.48 -15.73
N THR A 370 11.40 -10.53 -15.28
CA THR A 370 12.59 -10.67 -16.13
C THR A 370 13.03 -12.11 -16.37
N GLY A 371 12.58 -13.06 -15.55
CA GLY A 371 12.87 -14.49 -15.67
C GLY A 371 13.84 -15.03 -14.61
N ASP A 372 14.56 -14.16 -13.89
CA ASP A 372 15.58 -14.46 -12.85
C ASP A 372 15.13 -15.41 -11.70
N LEU A 373 13.85 -15.82 -11.65
CA LEU A 373 13.27 -16.72 -10.65
C LEU A 373 12.44 -17.88 -11.23
N LEU A 374 12.40 -18.07 -12.55
CA LEU A 374 11.60 -19.15 -13.18
C LEU A 374 12.38 -20.48 -13.29
N ASP A 375 13.70 -20.45 -13.14
CA ASP A 375 14.59 -21.61 -13.19
C ASP A 375 15.00 -22.14 -11.79
N SER A 376 14.23 -21.83 -10.72
CA SER A 376 14.52 -22.17 -9.31
C SER A 376 13.31 -22.64 -8.50
#